data_AF-A0A965NKG5-F1
#
_entry.id   AF-A0A965NKG5-F1
#
_cell.length_a   1.000
_cell.length_b   1.000
_cell.length_c   1.000
_cell.angle_alpha   90.00
_cell.angle_beta   90.00
_cell.angle_gamma   90.00
#
_symmetry.space_group_name_H-M   'P 1'
#
loop_
_entity.id
_entity.type
_entity.pdbx_description
1 polymer ?
#
loop_
_entity_poly.entity_id
_entity_poly.type
_entity_poly.pdbx_seq_one_letter_code
_entity_poly.pdbx_strand_id
1 'polypeptide(L)'
;TSGRAARHLEGKVLLYADVMTKSLTRALTICGDRRKRQEAHNLKYGIKPKSTQRKIEESLVELEADEALAVAEGTDDRDIARVLADMETEMLAAADELQFERAANLRDQIEALRTGKPASPKRPKGRR
;
A
#
# COMPACT_ATOMS: atom_id res chain seq x y z
N THR A 1 -16.54 -10.99 11.35
CA THR A 1 -15.26 -11.07 10.63
C THR A 1 -14.55 -9.76 10.82
N SER A 2 -13.22 -9.78 10.99
CA SER A 2 -12.42 -8.56 10.99
C SER A 2 -12.15 -8.16 9.54
N GLY A 3 -12.69 -7.02 9.11
CA GLY A 3 -12.85 -6.69 7.69
C GLY A 3 -11.55 -6.66 6.87
N ARG A 4 -10.46 -6.11 7.42
CA ARG A 4 -9.17 -6.03 6.72
C ARG A 4 -8.57 -7.41 6.47
N ALA A 5 -8.53 -8.27 7.48
CA ALA A 5 -7.97 -9.61 7.38
C ALA A 5 -8.82 -10.55 6.50
N ALA A 6 -10.13 -10.31 6.39
CA ALA A 6 -11.05 -11.16 5.65
C ALA A 6 -10.85 -11.15 4.11
N ARG A 7 -9.97 -10.30 3.58
CA ARG A 7 -9.63 -10.24 2.15
C ARG A 7 -8.57 -11.28 1.74
N HIS A 8 -7.98 -11.99 2.71
CA HIS A 8 -6.95 -12.99 2.48
C HIS A 8 -7.44 -14.39 2.89
N LEU A 9 -7.01 -15.42 2.14
CA LEU A 9 -7.34 -16.83 2.39
C LEU A 9 -7.00 -17.26 3.81
N GLU A 10 -5.78 -16.92 4.24
CA GLU A 10 -5.25 -17.23 5.57
C GLU A 10 -5.33 -16.04 6.53
N GLY A 11 -6.25 -15.10 6.30
CA GLY A 11 -6.40 -13.93 7.15
C GLY A 11 -6.60 -14.29 8.62
N LYS A 12 -5.69 -13.85 9.48
CA LYS A 12 -5.73 -14.02 10.94
C LYS A 12 -5.70 -12.67 11.65
N VAL A 13 -6.26 -12.63 12.86
CA VAL A 13 -6.22 -11.46 13.73
C VAL A 13 -5.78 -11.90 15.11
N LEU A 14 -4.77 -11.22 15.65
CA LEU A 14 -4.29 -11.39 17.01
C LEU A 14 -4.81 -10.22 17.84
N LEU A 15 -5.45 -10.53 18.97
CA LEU A 15 -5.97 -9.57 19.92
C LEU A 15 -5.15 -9.70 21.20
N TYR A 16 -4.32 -8.70 21.50
CA TYR A 16 -3.58 -8.63 22.76
C TYR A 16 -4.45 -7.89 23.78
N ALA A 17 -4.90 -8.61 24.80
CA ALA A 17 -5.71 -8.06 25.88
C ALA A 17 -5.54 -8.92 27.13
N ASP A 18 -5.37 -8.27 28.28
CA ASP A 18 -5.28 -8.97 29.57
C ASP A 18 -6.66 -9.41 30.08
N VAL A 19 -7.71 -8.69 29.68
CA VAL A 19 -9.08 -8.96 30.11
C VAL A 19 -10.02 -9.03 28.91
N MET A 20 -10.91 -10.02 28.93
CA MET A 20 -11.99 -10.14 27.97
C MET A 20 -13.10 -9.12 28.25
N THR A 21 -13.06 -8.01 27.53
CA THR A 21 -14.11 -6.98 27.58
C THR A 21 -15.39 -7.44 26.87
N LYS A 22 -16.54 -6.84 27.22
CA LYS A 22 -17.82 -7.11 26.54
C LYS A 22 -17.74 -6.89 25.03
N SER A 23 -16.99 -5.88 24.59
CA SER A 23 -16.77 -5.59 23.16
C SER A 23 -15.97 -6.69 22.47
N LEU A 24 -14.91 -7.19 23.10
CA LEU A 24 -14.12 -8.31 22.57
C LEU A 24 -14.96 -9.58 22.47
N THR A 25 -15.72 -9.90 23.52
CA THR A 25 -16.61 -11.07 23.53
C THR A 25 -17.63 -10.98 22.40
N ARG A 26 -18.33 -9.84 22.27
CA ARG A 26 -19.29 -9.63 21.18
C ARG A 26 -18.64 -9.74 19.81
N ALA A 27 -17.45 -9.17 19.63
CA ALA A 27 -16.72 -9.24 18.38
C ALA A 27 -16.36 -10.69 18.01
N LEU A 28 -15.83 -11.48 18.96
CA LEU A 28 -15.48 -12.88 18.74
C LEU A 28 -16.71 -13.73 18.41
N THR A 29 -17.82 -13.57 19.13
CA THR A 29 -19.07 -14.31 18.87
C THR A 29 -19.58 -14.04 17.45
N ILE A 30 -19.74 -12.76 17.07
CA ILE A 30 -20.21 -12.38 15.73
C ILE A 30 -19.24 -12.86 14.64
N CYS A 31 -17.93 -12.83 14.91
CA CYS A 31 -16.94 -13.34 13.97
C CYS A 31 -17.06 -14.85 13.76
N GLY A 32 -17.19 -15.61 14.84
CA GLY A 32 -17.39 -17.05 14.82
C GLY A 32 -18.66 -17.44 14.08
N ASP A 33 -19.78 -16.80 14.40
CA ASP A 33 -21.08 -17.10 13.79
C ASP A 33 -21.12 -16.80 12.29
N ARG A 34 -20.45 -15.72 11.85
CA ARG A 34 -20.30 -15.42 10.42
C ARG A 34 -19.44 -16.48 9.73
N ARG A 35 -18.32 -16.89 10.34
CA ARG A 35 -17.43 -17.88 9.74
C ARG A 35 -18.07 -19.26 9.62
N LYS A 36 -18.77 -19.73 10.64
CA LYS A 36 -19.54 -20.98 10.61
C LYS A 36 -20.55 -21.01 9.46
N ARG A 37 -21.32 -19.92 9.28
CA ARG A 37 -22.28 -19.81 8.17
C ARG A 37 -21.60 -19.83 6.80
N GLN A 38 -20.46 -19.16 6.66
CA GLN A 38 -19.67 -19.16 5.43
C GLN A 38 -19.12 -20.55 5.11
N GLU A 39 -18.58 -21.26 6.10
CA GLU A 39 -18.08 -22.62 5.94
C GLU A 39 -19.20 -23.61 5.57
N ALA A 40 -20.35 -23.52 6.24
CA ALA A 40 -21.51 -24.34 5.92
C ALA A 40 -22.04 -24.07 4.50
N HIS A 41 -22.11 -22.80 4.09
CA HIS A 41 -22.46 -22.42 2.73
C HIS A 41 -21.44 -22.96 1.71
N ASN A 42 -20.15 -22.77 1.97
CA ASN A 42 -19.11 -23.26 1.08
C ASN A 42 -19.15 -24.78 0.93
N LEU A 43 -19.37 -25.52 2.02
CA LEU A 43 -19.51 -26.97 1.99
C LEU A 43 -20.74 -27.40 1.19
N LYS A 44 -21.90 -26.77 1.45
CA LYS A 44 -23.16 -27.07 0.77
C LYS A 44 -23.08 -26.87 -0.75
N TYR A 45 -22.32 -25.87 -1.21
CA TYR A 45 -22.21 -25.51 -2.62
C TYR A 45 -20.87 -25.90 -3.26
N GLY A 46 -19.99 -26.62 -2.55
CA GLY A 46 -18.66 -27.01 -3.05
C GLY A 46 -17.72 -25.84 -3.38
N ILE A 47 -17.92 -24.67 -2.76
CA ILE A 47 -17.13 -23.46 -3.03
C ILE A 47 -15.78 -23.57 -2.31
N LYS A 48 -14.69 -23.56 -3.08
CA LYS A 48 -13.33 -23.41 -2.53
C LYS A 48 -12.98 -21.93 -2.41
N PRO A 49 -12.65 -21.42 -1.20
CA PRO A 49 -12.19 -20.05 -1.03
C PRO A 49 -10.99 -19.74 -1.94
N LYS A 50 -10.97 -18.54 -2.54
CA LYS A 50 -9.86 -18.03 -3.35
C LYS A 50 -9.62 -16.56 -3.02
N SER A 51 -8.37 -16.12 -3.10
CA SER A 51 -8.04 -14.70 -2.97
C SER A 51 -8.36 -13.97 -4.28
N THR A 52 -8.83 -12.72 -4.17
CA THR A 52 -9.09 -11.87 -5.33
C THR A 52 -7.78 -11.31 -5.86
N GLN A 53 -7.50 -11.51 -7.15
CA GLN A 53 -6.40 -10.86 -7.85
C GLN A 53 -6.92 -9.60 -8.55
N ARG A 54 -6.31 -8.43 -8.28
CA ARG A 54 -6.57 -7.18 -9.01
C ARG A 54 -5.37 -6.93 -9.93
N LYS A 55 -5.61 -6.69 -11.23
CA LYS A 55 -4.54 -6.27 -12.14
C LYS A 55 -4.07 -4.88 -11.75
N ILE A 56 -2.76 -4.68 -11.75
CA ILE A 56 -2.13 -3.36 -11.64
C ILE A 56 -2.25 -2.73 -13.03
N GLU A 57 -2.79 -1.51 -13.10
CA GLU A 57 -2.88 -0.74 -14.35
C GLU A 57 -1.48 -0.27 -14.76
N GLU A 58 -1.16 -0.36 -16.06
CA GLU A 58 0.14 0.04 -16.59
C GLU A 58 0.24 1.58 -16.64
N SER A 59 1.36 2.12 -16.15
CA SER A 59 1.66 3.55 -16.11
C SER A 59 1.95 4.09 -17.51
N LEU A 60 1.36 5.23 -17.88
CA LEU A 60 1.38 5.85 -19.23
C LEU A 60 2.67 6.65 -19.58
N VAL A 61 3.79 6.48 -18.88
CA VAL A 61 4.90 7.45 -18.95
C VAL A 61 6.11 6.92 -19.73
N GLU A 62 6.49 7.62 -20.82
CA GLU A 62 7.82 7.59 -21.45
C GLU A 62 8.70 8.63 -20.75
N LEU A 63 9.89 8.24 -20.27
CA LEU A 63 10.80 9.10 -19.50
C LEU A 63 12.06 9.42 -20.30
N GLU A 64 12.33 10.72 -20.52
CA GLU A 64 13.67 11.24 -20.82
C GLU A 64 14.39 11.45 -19.48
N ALA A 65 15.54 10.81 -19.31
CA ALA A 65 16.26 10.76 -18.04
C ALA A 65 17.60 11.46 -18.19
N ASP A 66 17.78 12.68 -17.66
CA ASP A 66 19.14 13.26 -17.57
C ASP A 66 19.43 14.32 -16.47
N GLU A 67 18.49 14.80 -15.62
CA GLU A 67 18.82 15.98 -14.77
C GLU A 67 18.86 15.79 -13.22
N ALA A 68 18.64 14.61 -12.66
CA ALA A 68 18.42 14.47 -11.20
C ALA A 68 19.68 14.35 -10.29
N LEU A 69 20.91 14.60 -10.78
CA LEU A 69 22.15 14.13 -10.14
C LEU A 69 22.79 15.05 -9.08
N ALA A 70 22.21 16.20 -8.70
CA ALA A 70 22.97 17.25 -8.01
C ALA A 70 22.70 17.53 -6.52
N VAL A 71 21.81 16.82 -5.81
CA VAL A 71 21.28 17.33 -4.51
C VAL A 71 21.70 16.53 -3.25
N ALA A 72 22.57 15.52 -3.34
CA ALA A 72 22.73 14.54 -2.26
C ALA A 72 23.86 14.77 -1.22
N GLU A 73 24.57 15.90 -1.19
CA GLU A 73 25.65 16.11 -0.20
C GLU A 73 25.33 17.22 0.81
N GLY A 74 24.80 16.83 1.98
CA GLY A 74 25.05 17.54 3.25
C GLY A 74 23.87 18.18 3.99
N THR A 75 22.91 17.41 4.51
CA THR A 75 21.93 17.90 5.49
C THR A 75 21.58 16.86 6.57
N ASP A 76 21.34 17.32 7.81
CA ASP A 76 20.97 16.51 8.98
C ASP A 76 19.68 15.69 8.74
N ASP A 77 19.61 14.47 9.28
CA ASP A 77 18.47 13.54 9.12
C ASP A 77 17.08 14.15 9.46
N ARG A 78 17.05 15.15 10.34
CA ARG A 78 15.81 15.88 10.71
C ARG A 78 15.34 16.84 9.63
N ASP A 79 16.26 17.48 8.91
CA ASP A 79 15.93 18.38 7.82
C ASP A 79 15.43 17.60 6.61
N ILE A 80 15.99 16.42 6.35
CA ILE A 80 15.55 15.51 5.29
C ILE A 80 14.09 15.07 5.52
N ALA A 81 13.72 14.70 6.75
CA ALA A 81 12.36 14.28 7.06
C ALA A 81 11.32 15.39 6.84
N ARG A 82 11.67 16.65 7.15
CA ARG A 82 10.80 17.80 6.89
C ARG A 82 10.66 18.07 5.39
N VAL A 83 11.78 18.10 4.67
CA VAL A 83 11.79 18.30 3.20
C VAL A 83 10.96 17.22 2.50
N LEU A 84 11.07 15.96 2.92
CA LEU A 84 10.26 14.87 2.38
C LEU A 84 8.75 15.08 2.61
N ALA A 85 8.35 15.58 3.78
CA ALA A 85 6.94 15.83 4.09
C ALA A 85 6.38 17.01 3.26
N ASP A 86 7.17 18.06 3.07
CA ASP A 86 6.80 19.20 2.23
C ASP A 86 6.64 18.77 0.76
N MET A 87 7.59 17.99 0.24
CA MET A 87 7.55 17.44 -1.11
C MET A 87 6.36 16.47 -1.31
N GLU A 88 6.02 15.66 -0.31
CA GLU A 88 4.85 14.76 -0.37
C GLU A 88 3.54 15.56 -0.43
N THR A 89 3.48 16.67 0.31
CA THR A 89 2.33 17.59 0.28
C THR A 89 2.20 18.25 -1.10
N GLU A 90 3.30 18.72 -1.68
CA GLU A 90 3.31 19.31 -3.03
C GLU A 90 2.96 18.28 -4.11
N MET A 91 3.42 17.05 -3.98
CA MET A 91 3.10 15.95 -4.90
C MET A 91 1.59 15.66 -4.90
N LEU A 92 0.97 15.63 -3.71
CA LEU A 92 -0.47 15.42 -3.57
C LEU A 92 -1.26 16.60 -4.16
N ALA A 93 -0.84 17.84 -3.90
CA ALA A 93 -1.46 19.02 -4.50
C ALA A 93 -1.38 19.00 -6.03
N ALA A 94 -0.22 18.67 -6.59
CA ALA A 94 -0.05 18.52 -8.04
C ALA A 94 -0.94 17.40 -8.62
N ALA A 95 -1.13 16.30 -7.89
CA ALA A 95 -2.03 15.22 -8.30
C ALA A 95 -3.51 15.66 -8.27
N ASP A 96 -3.92 16.42 -7.25
CA ASP A 96 -5.27 16.99 -7.14
C ASP A 96 -5.54 18.03 -8.24
N GLU A 97 -4.53 18.78 -8.65
CA GLU A 97 -4.56 19.73 -9.78
C GLU A 97 -4.42 19.05 -11.16
N LEU A 98 -4.38 17.71 -11.21
CA LEU A 98 -4.21 16.91 -12.44
C LEU A 98 -2.87 17.14 -13.17
N GLN A 99 -1.86 17.71 -12.49
CA GLN A 99 -0.49 17.91 -13.00
C GLN A 99 0.34 16.64 -12.79
N PHE A 100 0.00 15.57 -13.51
CA PHE A 100 0.58 14.24 -13.29
C PHE A 100 2.09 14.15 -13.54
N GLU A 101 2.63 14.92 -14.49
CA GLU A 101 4.07 14.97 -14.76
C GLU A 101 4.84 15.54 -13.56
N ARG A 102 4.34 16.65 -12.98
CA ARG A 102 4.93 17.27 -11.79
C ARG A 102 4.83 16.34 -10.58
N ALA A 103 3.69 15.70 -10.38
CA ALA A 103 3.52 14.72 -9.30
C ALA A 103 4.46 13.51 -9.48
N ALA A 104 4.67 13.03 -10.71
CA ALA A 104 5.60 11.95 -10.99
C ALA A 104 7.05 12.35 -10.68
N ASN A 105 7.48 13.54 -11.09
CA ASN A 105 8.82 14.05 -10.81
C ASN A 105 9.06 14.18 -9.29
N LEU A 106 8.10 14.75 -8.56
CA LEU A 106 8.18 14.87 -7.09
C LEU A 106 8.25 13.50 -6.41
N ARG A 107 7.45 12.52 -6.87
CA ARG A 107 7.50 11.14 -6.36
C ARG A 107 8.89 10.53 -6.53
N ASP A 108 9.48 10.68 -7.70
CA ASP A 108 10.77 10.06 -8.03
C ASP A 108 11.91 10.74 -7.24
N GLN A 109 11.82 12.06 -7.01
CA GLN A 109 12.73 12.80 -6.11
C GLN A 109 12.58 12.36 -4.65
N ILE A 110 11.36 12.18 -4.15
CA ILE A 110 11.08 11.65 -2.80
C ILE A 110 11.68 10.25 -2.64
N GLU A 111 11.53 9.37 -3.64
CA GLU A 111 12.09 8.01 -3.61
C GLU A 111 13.62 8.03 -3.59
N ALA A 112 14.25 8.91 -4.39
CA ALA A 112 15.69 9.08 -4.42
C ALA A 112 16.25 9.59 -3.07
N LEU A 113 15.63 10.61 -2.49
CA LEU A 113 16.02 11.15 -1.18
C LEU A 113 15.83 10.13 -0.04
N ARG A 114 14.77 9.32 -0.10
CA ARG A 114 14.48 8.33 0.95
C ARG A 114 15.40 7.11 0.91
N THR A 115 15.85 6.71 -0.27
CA THR A 115 16.65 5.49 -0.46
C THR A 115 18.15 5.75 -0.64
N GLY A 116 18.55 7.01 -0.84
CA GLY A 116 19.93 7.40 -1.12
C GLY A 116 20.48 6.80 -2.42
N LYS A 117 19.60 6.30 -3.28
CA LYS A 117 19.93 5.66 -4.56
C LYS A 117 19.12 6.34 -5.65
N PRO A 118 19.69 6.58 -6.85
CA PRO A 118 18.90 7.09 -7.97
C PRO A 118 17.77 6.09 -8.25
N ALA A 119 16.57 6.62 -8.52
CA ALA A 119 15.39 5.83 -8.82
C ALA A 119 15.75 4.79 -9.90
N SER A 120 15.79 3.51 -9.51
CA SER A 120 16.23 2.46 -10.42
C SER A 120 15.24 2.35 -11.58
N PRO A 121 15.68 2.34 -12.84
CA PRO A 121 14.78 2.18 -13.97
C PRO A 121 14.11 0.81 -13.85
N LYS A 122 12.81 0.78 -13.54
CA LYS A 122 12.04 -0.46 -13.53
C LYS A 122 11.93 -0.96 -14.98
N ARG A 123 12.88 -1.80 -15.39
CA ARG A 123 12.88 -2.47 -16.70
C ARG A 123 11.53 -3.17 -16.92
N PRO A 124 10.87 -2.98 -18.07
CA PRO A 124 9.67 -3.73 -18.40
C PRO A 124 10.05 -5.21 -18.57
N LYS A 125 9.47 -6.11 -17.75
CA LYS A 125 9.58 -7.54 -17.99
C LYS A 125 8.70 -7.87 -19.20
N GLY A 126 9.37 -8.26 -20.28
CA GLY A 126 8.78 -8.59 -21.58
C GLY A 126 7.61 -9.57 -21.47
N ARG A 127 6.60 -9.26 -22.28
CA ARG A 127 5.35 -9.98 -22.47
C ARG A 127 5.62 -11.37 -23.08
N ARG A 128 5.09 -12.42 -22.45
CA ARG A 128 4.68 -13.66 -23.11
C ARG A 128 3.24 -13.94 -22.70
#